data_AF-A0A660XHC9-F1
#
_entry.id   AF-A0A660XHC9-F1
#
_cell.length_a   1.000
_cell.length_b   1.000
_cell.length_c   1.000
_cell.angle_alpha   90.00
_cell.angle_beta   90.00
_cell.angle_gamma   90.00
#
_symmetry.space_group_name_H-M   'P 1'
#
loop_
_entity.id
_entity.type
_entity.pdbx_description
1 polymer ?
#
loop_
_entity_poly.entity_id
_entity_poly.type
_entity_poly.pdbx_seq_one_letter_code
_entity_poly.pdbx_strand_id
1 'polypeptide(L)'
;MKELKEARMGIITVLALMLVSIKRRLPTRRFSSGITTLALAGIVLLVAAGSVSAADCGAGTAKPVCECGDTVVGDFTFTGDMVCTDGTTYGLLVGASDITIDGNGFSMTGAKSGSVCNAGIMGSVPGEQNPAKHSGIINRQFDNVVIRNIEIKNFCGGIGFGDMIHNSVDNNTVIGCNIHECGDSAMETQGIHMVHARTCEVTKNEVYDIDGTGAGSGCSGGGNGIFQYGA
;
A
#
# COMPACT_ATOMS: atom_id res chain seq x y z
N MET A 1 -24.08 -4.28 -4.63
CA MET A 1 -24.05 -3.96 -3.17
C MET A 1 -25.17 -4.58 -2.33
N LYS A 2 -26.38 -4.83 -2.88
CA LYS A 2 -27.47 -5.50 -2.13
C LYS A 2 -27.12 -6.97 -1.76
N GLU A 3 -26.57 -7.69 -2.74
CA GLU A 3 -26.12 -9.09 -2.63
C GLU A 3 -25.09 -9.33 -1.49
N LEU A 4 -24.15 -8.40 -1.28
CA LEU A 4 -23.11 -8.55 -0.25
C LEU A 4 -23.66 -8.33 1.17
N LYS A 5 -24.71 -7.50 1.32
CA LYS A 5 -25.44 -7.36 2.58
C LYS A 5 -26.23 -8.64 2.90
N GLU A 6 -26.85 -9.26 1.91
CA GLU A 6 -27.63 -10.48 2.09
C GLU A 6 -26.75 -11.69 2.42
N ALA A 7 -25.59 -11.82 1.76
CA ALA A 7 -24.61 -12.87 2.07
C ALA A 7 -24.06 -12.76 3.51
N ARG A 8 -23.78 -11.53 3.98
CA ARG A 8 -23.31 -11.28 5.36
C ARG A 8 -24.39 -11.60 6.41
N MET A 9 -25.63 -11.26 6.12
CA MET A 9 -26.76 -11.55 7.00
C MET A 9 -27.05 -13.06 7.08
N GLY A 10 -26.89 -13.78 5.97
CA GLY A 10 -27.00 -15.23 5.91
C GLY A 10 -25.99 -15.95 6.82
N ILE A 11 -24.72 -15.56 6.76
CA ILE A 11 -23.65 -16.17 7.57
C ILE A 11 -23.85 -15.93 9.07
N ILE A 12 -24.28 -14.72 9.46
CA ILE A 12 -24.59 -14.38 10.86
C ILE A 12 -25.75 -15.23 11.39
N THR A 13 -26.78 -15.43 10.57
CA THR A 13 -27.95 -16.24 10.93
C THR A 13 -27.59 -17.71 11.12
N VAL A 14 -26.73 -18.26 10.25
CA VAL A 14 -26.23 -19.64 10.35
C VAL A 14 -25.37 -19.84 11.61
N LEU A 15 -24.47 -18.90 11.93
CA LEU A 15 -23.65 -18.96 13.14
C LEU A 15 -24.48 -18.88 14.43
N ALA A 16 -25.49 -18.01 14.46
CA ALA A 16 -26.43 -17.93 15.58
C ALA A 16 -27.23 -19.23 15.76
N LEU A 17 -27.68 -19.85 14.67
CA LEU A 17 -28.37 -21.14 14.68
C LEU A 17 -27.48 -22.28 15.16
N MET A 18 -26.19 -22.30 14.76
CA MET A 18 -25.24 -23.31 15.23
C MET A 18 -24.99 -23.20 16.74
N LEU A 19 -24.86 -21.98 17.27
CA LEU A 19 -24.71 -21.73 18.71
C LEU A 19 -25.94 -22.20 19.52
N VAL A 20 -27.14 -22.01 18.98
CA VAL A 20 -28.39 -22.50 19.61
C VAL A 20 -28.50 -24.03 19.54
N SER A 21 -28.08 -24.65 18.43
CA SER A 21 -28.07 -26.11 18.28
C SER A 21 -27.08 -26.80 19.22
N ILE A 22 -25.91 -26.18 19.48
CA ILE A 22 -24.92 -26.69 20.44
C ILE A 22 -25.48 -26.64 21.87
N LYS A 23 -26.25 -25.60 22.23
CA LYS A 23 -26.95 -25.52 23.53
C LYS A 23 -27.99 -26.63 23.73
N ARG A 24 -28.59 -27.18 22.67
CA ARG A 24 -29.62 -28.23 22.77
C ARG A 24 -29.08 -29.66 22.87
N ARG A 25 -27.84 -29.91 22.46
CA ARG A 25 -27.27 -31.27 22.40
C ARG A 25 -26.37 -31.67 23.57
N LEU A 26 -26.07 -30.76 24.50
CA LEU A 26 -25.22 -31.08 25.64
C LEU A 26 -26.06 -31.41 26.89
N PRO A 27 -25.90 -32.60 27.49
CA PRO A 27 -26.53 -32.90 28.78
C PRO A 27 -26.01 -31.92 29.83
N THR A 28 -26.90 -31.53 30.74
CA THR A 28 -26.76 -30.54 31.81
C THR A 28 -25.57 -30.80 32.76
N ARG A 29 -24.34 -30.60 32.28
CA ARG A 29 -23.21 -30.28 33.14
C ARG A 29 -23.16 -28.76 33.28
N ARG A 30 -23.32 -28.29 34.52
CA ARG A 30 -23.13 -26.90 34.94
C ARG A 30 -21.77 -26.42 34.41
N PHE A 31 -21.78 -25.71 33.28
CA PHE A 31 -20.65 -24.90 32.88
C PHE A 31 -20.61 -23.69 33.81
N SER A 32 -19.47 -23.50 34.47
CA SER A 32 -19.15 -22.32 35.27
C SER A 32 -19.40 -21.05 34.44
N SER A 33 -20.07 -20.07 35.03
CA SER A 33 -20.50 -18.82 34.41
C SER A 33 -19.38 -17.98 33.78
N GLY A 34 -18.11 -18.31 34.04
CA GLY A 34 -16.95 -17.60 33.49
C GLY A 34 -16.62 -17.90 32.02
N ILE A 35 -16.97 -19.09 31.50
CA ILE A 35 -16.54 -19.50 30.14
C ILE A 35 -17.43 -18.88 29.06
N THR A 36 -18.70 -18.62 29.37
CA THR A 36 -19.66 -17.99 28.43
C THR A 36 -19.36 -16.52 28.16
N THR A 37 -18.76 -15.80 29.11
CA THR A 37 -18.42 -14.37 28.96
C THR A 37 -17.18 -14.14 28.10
N LEU A 38 -16.20 -15.06 28.15
CA LEU A 38 -14.97 -14.99 27.34
C LEU A 38 -15.24 -15.24 25.85
N ALA A 39 -16.14 -16.16 25.51
CA ALA A 39 -16.48 -16.43 24.12
C ALA A 39 -17.22 -15.25 23.43
N LEU A 40 -18.03 -14.50 24.18
CA LEU A 40 -18.72 -13.31 23.66
C LEU A 40 -17.75 -12.13 23.49
N ALA A 41 -16.81 -11.94 24.41
CA ALA A 41 -15.79 -10.88 24.31
C ALA A 41 -14.85 -11.08 23.11
N GLY A 42 -14.50 -12.32 22.77
CA GLY A 42 -13.67 -12.63 21.59
C GLY A 42 -14.34 -12.28 20.26
N ILE A 43 -15.67 -12.44 20.16
CA ILE A 43 -16.43 -12.08 18.95
C ILE A 43 -16.57 -10.56 18.81
N VAL A 44 -16.68 -9.81 19.93
CA VAL A 44 -16.71 -8.34 19.91
C VAL A 44 -15.35 -7.74 19.49
N LEU A 45 -14.22 -8.35 19.88
CA LEU A 45 -12.90 -7.92 19.41
C LEU A 45 -12.67 -8.17 17.91
N LEU A 46 -13.25 -9.23 17.33
CA LEU A 46 -13.15 -9.52 15.89
C LEU A 46 -13.96 -8.53 15.02
N VAL A 47 -14.97 -7.86 15.58
CA VAL A 47 -15.76 -6.84 14.86
C VAL A 47 -15.14 -5.44 15.00
N ALA A 48 -14.34 -5.20 16.04
CA ALA A 48 -13.62 -3.94 16.25
C ALA A 48 -12.27 -3.87 15.50
N ALA A 49 -11.71 -5.01 15.08
CA ALA A 49 -10.66 -5.04 14.08
C ALA A 49 -11.29 -4.77 12.70
N GLY A 50 -11.62 -3.50 12.45
CA GLY A 50 -11.93 -3.03 11.11
C GLY A 50 -10.77 -3.45 10.21
N SER A 51 -11.02 -4.46 9.38
CA SER A 51 -10.08 -4.85 8.34
C SER A 51 -9.99 -3.62 7.44
N VAL A 52 -8.89 -2.87 7.55
CA VAL A 52 -8.57 -1.79 6.60
C VAL A 52 -8.24 -2.51 5.30
N SER A 53 -9.26 -2.94 4.56
CA SER A 53 -9.06 -3.42 3.20
C SER A 53 -8.82 -2.19 2.35
N ALA A 54 -7.72 -2.18 1.61
CA ALA A 54 -7.47 -1.26 0.52
C ALA A 54 -8.77 -1.03 -0.27
N ALA A 55 -9.23 0.21 -0.34
CA ALA A 55 -10.43 0.59 -1.08
C ALA A 55 -10.03 1.31 -2.38
N ASP A 56 -10.91 1.23 -3.37
CA ASP A 56 -10.78 2.08 -4.54
C ASP A 56 -11.20 3.52 -4.17
N CYS A 57 -10.34 4.48 -4.50
CA CYS A 57 -10.52 5.89 -4.15
C CYS A 57 -10.24 6.82 -5.35
N GLY A 58 -10.53 8.11 -5.17
CA GLY A 58 -10.32 9.16 -6.16
C GLY A 58 -11.62 9.64 -6.81
N ALA A 59 -11.50 10.64 -7.68
CA ALA A 59 -12.63 11.27 -8.35
C ALA A 59 -13.51 10.25 -9.08
N GLY A 60 -14.84 10.41 -8.96
CA GLY A 60 -15.80 9.50 -9.58
C GLY A 60 -16.07 8.19 -8.83
N THR A 61 -15.36 7.93 -7.72
CA THR A 61 -15.63 6.77 -6.85
C THR A 61 -16.60 7.09 -5.71
N ALA A 62 -17.00 6.06 -4.96
CA ALA A 62 -17.74 6.23 -3.71
C ALA A 62 -16.87 6.77 -2.55
N LYS A 63 -15.54 6.73 -2.70
CA LYS A 63 -14.55 7.20 -1.71
C LYS A 63 -13.61 8.24 -2.38
N PRO A 64 -14.05 9.50 -2.51
CA PRO A 64 -13.27 10.51 -3.24
C PRO A 64 -11.96 10.90 -2.55
N VAL A 65 -11.84 10.67 -1.24
CA VAL A 65 -10.61 10.93 -0.46
C VAL A 65 -9.86 9.62 -0.28
N CYS A 66 -8.62 9.58 -0.75
CA CYS A 66 -7.75 8.42 -0.57
C CYS A 66 -7.06 8.46 0.80
N GLU A 67 -6.87 7.29 1.38
CA GLU A 67 -6.12 7.03 2.60
C GLU A 67 -4.98 6.03 2.31
N CYS A 68 -4.07 5.85 3.27
CA CYS A 68 -2.96 4.92 3.12
C CYS A 68 -3.44 3.49 2.81
N GLY A 69 -2.80 2.86 1.83
CA GLY A 69 -3.13 1.52 1.35
C GLY A 69 -4.26 1.47 0.32
N ASP A 70 -4.90 2.59 -0.02
CA ASP A 70 -5.94 2.62 -1.05
C ASP A 70 -5.38 2.45 -2.47
N THR A 71 -6.26 2.04 -3.37
CA THR A 71 -6.03 2.03 -4.82
C THR A 71 -6.67 3.26 -5.45
N VAL A 72 -5.87 4.13 -6.06
CA VAL A 72 -6.32 5.33 -6.75
C VAL A 72 -6.80 4.97 -8.16
N VAL A 73 -8.10 5.02 -8.41
CA VAL A 73 -8.73 4.66 -9.70
C VAL A 73 -9.32 5.86 -10.45
N GLY A 74 -9.15 7.07 -9.90
CA GLY A 74 -9.52 8.34 -10.51
C GLY A 74 -8.66 9.47 -9.93
N ASP A 75 -8.67 10.66 -10.53
CA ASP A 75 -7.87 11.80 -10.08
C ASP A 75 -7.98 12.03 -8.57
N PHE A 76 -6.85 12.32 -7.92
CA PHE A 76 -6.80 12.58 -6.50
C PHE A 76 -5.90 13.76 -6.18
N THR A 77 -6.41 14.66 -5.35
CA THR A 77 -5.65 15.80 -4.80
C THR A 77 -5.66 15.72 -3.28
N PHE A 78 -4.48 15.78 -2.68
CA PHE A 78 -4.34 15.75 -1.23
C PHE A 78 -5.01 16.98 -0.62
N THR A 79 -5.80 16.74 0.41
CA THR A 79 -6.47 17.79 1.19
C THR A 79 -5.72 18.11 2.48
N GLY A 80 -4.64 17.37 2.77
CA GLY A 80 -3.81 17.50 3.97
C GLY A 80 -2.71 16.45 3.98
N ASP A 81 -1.86 16.51 5.00
CA ASP A 81 -0.81 15.51 5.22
C ASP A 81 -1.40 14.13 5.49
N MET A 82 -0.73 13.10 4.98
CA MET A 82 -1.09 11.71 5.12
C MET A 82 -0.02 10.97 5.92
N VAL A 83 -0.42 10.27 6.99
CA VAL A 83 0.50 9.48 7.83
C VAL A 83 0.11 8.00 7.73
N CYS A 84 0.97 7.21 7.09
CA CYS A 84 0.79 5.79 6.90
C CYS A 84 1.46 5.02 8.03
N THR A 85 0.66 4.68 9.04
CA THR A 85 1.13 3.97 10.23
C THR A 85 1.31 2.46 10.02
N ASP A 86 0.67 1.91 8.98
CA ASP A 86 0.90 0.52 8.58
C ASP A 86 2.21 0.42 7.79
N GLY A 87 3.26 0.01 8.49
CA GLY A 87 4.56 -0.23 7.88
C GLY A 87 4.55 -1.37 6.86
N THR A 88 3.51 -2.17 6.67
CA THR A 88 3.58 -3.36 5.80
C THR A 88 3.03 -3.16 4.38
N THR A 89 2.52 -1.96 4.09
CA THR A 89 1.83 -1.63 2.84
C THR A 89 2.39 -0.36 2.21
N TYR A 90 2.06 -0.14 0.94
CA TYR A 90 2.34 1.13 0.26
C TYR A 90 1.48 2.27 0.79
N GLY A 91 1.90 3.50 0.52
CA GLY A 91 1.06 4.67 0.74
C GLY A 91 -0.15 4.67 -0.17
N LEU A 92 0.05 4.66 -1.50
CA LEU A 92 -1.02 4.55 -2.50
C LEU A 92 -0.62 3.59 -3.62
N LEU A 93 -1.59 2.82 -4.11
CA LEU A 93 -1.44 2.02 -5.33
C LEU A 93 -2.21 2.69 -6.46
N VAL A 94 -1.59 2.85 -7.62
CA VAL A 94 -2.30 3.31 -8.82
C VAL A 94 -3.11 2.15 -9.39
N GLY A 95 -4.39 2.41 -9.68
CA GLY A 95 -5.35 1.43 -10.19
C GLY A 95 -6.00 1.77 -11.53
N ALA A 96 -5.64 2.89 -12.15
CA ALA A 96 -6.13 3.31 -13.46
C ALA A 96 -5.08 4.12 -14.22
N SER A 97 -5.15 4.08 -15.55
CA SER A 97 -4.43 4.99 -16.45
C SER A 97 -5.14 6.34 -16.53
N ASP A 98 -4.47 7.34 -17.09
CA ASP A 98 -5.02 8.68 -17.38
C ASP A 98 -5.52 9.42 -16.12
N ILE A 99 -4.76 9.31 -15.02
CA ILE A 99 -5.08 9.99 -13.76
C ILE A 99 -3.94 10.85 -13.25
N THR A 100 -4.27 11.83 -12.42
CA THR A 100 -3.32 12.65 -11.67
C THR A 100 -3.45 12.40 -10.17
N ILE A 101 -2.31 12.13 -9.53
CA ILE A 101 -2.15 12.19 -8.07
C ILE A 101 -1.36 13.46 -7.75
N ASP A 102 -2.04 14.44 -7.17
CA ASP A 102 -1.48 15.74 -6.80
C ASP A 102 -1.36 15.86 -5.28
N GLY A 103 -0.14 15.94 -4.78
CA GLY A 103 0.11 16.18 -3.36
C GLY A 103 -0.28 17.57 -2.90
N ASN A 104 -0.50 18.53 -3.82
CA ASN A 104 -0.90 19.90 -3.48
C ASN A 104 0.02 20.57 -2.44
N GLY A 105 1.30 20.19 -2.41
CA GLY A 105 2.30 20.63 -1.43
C GLY A 105 2.23 19.93 -0.07
N PHE A 106 1.33 18.98 0.14
CA PHE A 106 1.24 18.17 1.35
C PHE A 106 2.19 16.97 1.31
N SER A 107 2.41 16.41 2.50
CA SER A 107 3.30 15.28 2.71
C SER A 107 2.55 13.95 2.84
N MET A 108 3.24 12.87 2.46
CA MET A 108 2.93 11.50 2.78
C MET A 108 4.10 10.92 3.57
N THR A 109 3.85 10.52 4.80
CA THR A 109 4.86 9.97 5.71
C THR A 109 4.58 8.50 5.99
N GLY A 110 5.51 7.62 5.63
CA GLY A 110 5.44 6.20 5.92
C GLY A 110 5.86 5.86 7.35
N ALA A 111 5.89 4.56 7.65
CA ALA A 111 6.34 4.02 8.94
C ALA A 111 7.49 3.01 8.73
N LYS A 112 8.52 3.42 7.98
CA LYS A 112 9.70 2.59 7.72
C LYS A 112 10.31 2.08 9.03
N SER A 113 10.59 0.79 9.06
CA SER A 113 11.44 0.13 10.06
C SER A 113 12.25 -0.98 9.40
N GLY A 114 13.37 -1.40 9.99
CA GLY A 114 14.33 -2.25 9.27
C GLY A 114 13.78 -3.58 8.73
N SER A 115 12.82 -4.20 9.44
CA SER A 115 12.21 -5.47 8.96
C SER A 115 11.18 -5.28 7.84
N VAL A 116 10.67 -4.08 7.64
CA VAL A 116 9.60 -3.80 6.67
C VAL A 116 10.11 -3.77 5.23
N CYS A 117 11.35 -3.33 5.04
CA CYS A 117 11.92 -3.14 3.71
C CYS A 117 12.38 -4.44 3.05
N ASN A 118 12.10 -5.60 3.64
CA ASN A 118 12.47 -6.91 3.07
C ASN A 118 11.47 -7.44 2.02
N ALA A 119 10.35 -6.75 1.83
CA ALA A 119 9.29 -7.15 0.90
C ALA A 119 9.18 -6.15 -0.24
N GLY A 120 9.37 -6.62 -1.45
CA GLY A 120 9.08 -5.93 -2.69
C GLY A 120 7.66 -6.22 -3.18
N ILE A 121 7.23 -5.50 -4.19
CA ILE A 121 5.83 -5.47 -4.65
C ILE A 121 5.34 -6.85 -5.08
N MET A 122 6.23 -7.67 -5.63
CA MET A 122 5.93 -9.05 -6.03
C MET A 122 6.00 -10.09 -4.89
N GLY A 123 6.21 -9.67 -3.64
CA GLY A 123 6.42 -10.56 -2.49
C GLY A 123 7.82 -11.17 -2.41
N SER A 124 8.70 -10.86 -3.37
CA SER A 124 10.14 -11.13 -3.32
C SER A 124 10.90 -9.98 -2.67
N VAL A 125 12.19 -10.15 -2.39
CA VAL A 125 13.08 -9.09 -1.88
C VAL A 125 13.08 -7.89 -2.86
N PRO A 126 13.05 -6.63 -2.38
CA PRO A 126 13.29 -5.47 -3.22
C PRO A 126 14.68 -5.52 -3.86
N GLY A 127 14.81 -4.98 -5.05
CA GLY A 127 16.06 -4.91 -5.80
C GLY A 127 15.83 -4.31 -7.16
N GLU A 128 16.84 -4.30 -8.03
CA GLU A 128 16.79 -3.62 -9.34
C GLU A 128 15.50 -3.86 -10.14
N GLN A 129 14.95 -5.06 -10.04
CA GLN A 129 13.84 -5.56 -10.83
C GLN A 129 12.48 -5.47 -10.11
N ASN A 130 12.45 -5.08 -8.84
CA ASN A 130 11.28 -5.18 -8.00
C ASN A 130 11.30 -4.06 -6.95
N PRO A 131 10.50 -3.00 -7.12
CA PRO A 131 10.45 -1.94 -6.14
C PRO A 131 9.98 -2.43 -4.77
N ALA A 132 10.31 -1.67 -3.73
CA ALA A 132 9.87 -1.99 -2.38
C ALA A 132 8.34 -1.92 -2.25
N LYS A 133 7.73 -2.88 -1.54
CA LYS A 133 6.28 -2.91 -1.32
C LYS A 133 5.82 -1.72 -0.46
N HIS A 134 6.59 -1.40 0.57
CA HIS A 134 6.36 -0.23 1.43
C HIS A 134 6.97 1.01 0.76
N SER A 135 6.49 1.34 -0.44
CA SER A 135 6.81 2.59 -1.14
C SER A 135 5.68 3.60 -0.97
N GLY A 136 5.98 4.90 -1.07
CA GLY A 136 4.97 5.95 -0.99
C GLY A 136 3.88 5.79 -2.05
N ILE A 137 4.25 5.74 -3.33
CA ILE A 137 3.31 5.48 -4.42
C ILE A 137 3.84 4.36 -5.32
N ILE A 138 2.96 3.44 -5.71
CA ILE A 138 3.27 2.35 -6.64
C ILE A 138 2.35 2.45 -7.85
N ASN A 139 2.92 2.41 -9.05
CA ASN A 139 2.20 2.13 -10.29
C ASN A 139 2.81 0.91 -10.99
N ARG A 140 2.11 -0.22 -10.94
CA ARG A 140 2.65 -1.46 -11.52
C ARG A 140 2.49 -1.55 -13.02
N GLN A 141 1.44 -0.99 -13.60
CA GLN A 141 1.01 -1.36 -14.95
C GLN A 141 0.18 -0.31 -15.70
N PHE A 142 0.01 0.89 -15.14
CA PHE A 142 -0.86 1.91 -15.71
C PHE A 142 -0.02 2.98 -16.42
N ASP A 143 -0.63 3.58 -17.43
CA ASP A 143 0.02 4.54 -18.32
C ASP A 143 -0.59 5.92 -18.13
N ASN A 144 0.11 6.95 -18.60
CA ASN A 144 -0.36 8.34 -18.56
C ASN A 144 -0.71 8.83 -17.14
N VAL A 145 0.00 8.33 -16.12
CA VAL A 145 -0.20 8.73 -14.73
C VAL A 145 0.73 9.90 -14.41
N VAL A 146 0.18 10.95 -13.83
CA VAL A 146 0.93 12.11 -13.35
C VAL A 146 0.97 12.09 -11.83
N ILE A 147 2.16 12.00 -11.26
CA ILE A 147 2.39 12.16 -9.82
C ILE A 147 3.12 13.48 -9.61
N ARG A 148 2.55 14.39 -8.82
CA ARG A 148 3.11 15.74 -8.67
C ARG A 148 2.95 16.38 -7.31
N ASN A 149 3.81 17.36 -7.03
CA ASN A 149 3.72 18.29 -5.90
C ASN A 149 3.50 17.61 -4.54
N ILE A 150 4.15 16.47 -4.30
CA ILE A 150 4.03 15.70 -3.05
C ILE A 150 5.38 15.58 -2.37
N GLU A 151 5.40 15.71 -1.05
CA GLU A 151 6.53 15.29 -0.22
C GLU A 151 6.34 13.83 0.20
N ILE A 152 7.30 12.94 -0.05
CA ILE A 152 7.24 11.52 0.35
C ILE A 152 8.45 11.21 1.23
N LYS A 153 8.21 10.73 2.45
CA LYS A 153 9.27 10.38 3.39
C LYS A 153 8.97 9.19 4.27
N ASN A 154 10.03 8.63 4.87
CA ASN A 154 9.96 7.51 5.82
C ASN A 154 9.28 6.25 5.25
N PHE A 155 9.45 6.00 3.94
CA PHE A 155 9.09 4.75 3.26
C PHE A 155 10.34 3.94 2.91
N CYS A 156 10.16 2.68 2.50
CA CYS A 156 11.26 1.89 1.94
C CYS A 156 11.60 2.31 0.51
N GLY A 157 10.64 2.83 -0.25
CA GLY A 157 10.88 3.49 -1.54
C GLY A 157 10.01 4.74 -1.67
N GLY A 158 10.36 5.66 -2.56
CA GLY A 158 9.52 6.83 -2.81
C GLY A 158 8.37 6.50 -3.77
N ILE A 159 8.68 6.41 -5.06
CA ILE A 159 7.74 6.12 -6.14
C ILE A 159 8.27 4.94 -6.97
N GLY A 160 7.47 3.89 -7.12
CA GLY A 160 7.80 2.70 -7.91
C GLY A 160 6.94 2.56 -9.16
N PHE A 161 7.56 2.40 -10.33
CA PHE A 161 6.93 2.14 -11.62
C PHE A 161 7.35 0.77 -12.16
N GLY A 162 6.35 -0.03 -12.57
CA GLY A 162 6.58 -1.34 -13.17
C GLY A 162 7.06 -2.40 -12.19
N ASP A 163 7.19 -3.61 -12.71
CA ASP A 163 7.89 -4.74 -12.09
C ASP A 163 8.23 -5.79 -13.18
N MET A 164 8.83 -6.93 -12.80
CA MET A 164 9.19 -7.98 -13.76
C MET A 164 8.00 -8.67 -14.45
N ILE A 165 6.79 -8.58 -13.88
CA ILE A 165 5.57 -9.13 -14.49
C ILE A 165 4.94 -8.08 -15.41
N HIS A 166 4.94 -6.83 -14.99
CA HIS A 166 4.29 -5.70 -15.66
C HIS A 166 5.36 -4.80 -16.28
N ASN A 167 5.94 -5.28 -17.37
CA ASN A 167 7.13 -4.69 -17.99
C ASN A 167 6.82 -3.66 -19.09
N SER A 168 5.65 -3.00 -19.01
CA SER A 168 5.16 -2.17 -20.11
C SER A 168 4.63 -0.80 -19.70
N VAL A 169 4.91 -0.34 -18.48
CA VAL A 169 4.50 0.97 -17.96
C VAL A 169 5.07 2.10 -18.83
N ASP A 170 4.22 2.97 -19.36
CA ASP A 170 4.61 3.95 -20.37
C ASP A 170 4.03 5.35 -20.10
N ASN A 171 4.75 6.37 -20.54
CA ASN A 171 4.30 7.76 -20.55
C ASN A 171 3.82 8.29 -19.18
N ASN A 172 4.52 7.94 -18.10
CA ASN A 172 4.20 8.43 -16.75
C ASN A 172 5.08 9.64 -16.39
N THR A 173 4.55 10.55 -15.58
CA THR A 173 5.24 11.78 -15.18
C THR A 173 5.40 11.85 -13.67
N VAL A 174 6.60 12.15 -13.18
CA VAL A 174 6.88 12.54 -11.80
C VAL A 174 7.44 13.97 -11.81
N ILE A 175 6.71 14.92 -11.22
CA ILE A 175 7.08 16.34 -11.29
C ILE A 175 6.86 17.12 -10.00
N GLY A 176 7.87 17.89 -9.58
CA GLY A 176 7.74 18.78 -8.42
C GLY A 176 7.62 18.05 -7.09
N CYS A 177 8.06 16.79 -7.02
CA CYS A 177 8.02 15.99 -5.80
C CYS A 177 9.30 16.19 -4.97
N ASN A 178 9.17 16.07 -3.65
CA ASN A 178 10.27 16.06 -2.70
C ASN A 178 10.32 14.70 -2.00
N ILE A 179 11.28 13.85 -2.37
CA ILE A 179 11.35 12.45 -1.92
C ILE A 179 12.62 12.26 -1.11
N HIS A 180 12.47 11.98 0.19
CA HIS A 180 13.62 11.95 1.09
C HIS A 180 13.43 11.04 2.30
N GLU A 181 14.52 10.75 3.01
CA GLU A 181 14.52 9.88 4.20
C GLU A 181 13.89 8.50 3.94
N CYS A 182 13.99 8.02 2.70
CA CYS A 182 13.47 6.72 2.27
C CYS A 182 14.57 5.65 2.27
N GLY A 183 14.17 4.38 2.16
CA GLY A 183 15.10 3.25 2.02
C GLY A 183 15.72 2.73 3.31
N ASP A 184 16.37 1.57 3.26
CA ASP A 184 16.97 0.90 4.40
C ASP A 184 18.38 0.39 4.04
N SER A 185 19.36 0.69 4.89
CA SER A 185 20.77 0.36 4.67
C SER A 185 21.03 -1.10 4.31
N ALA A 186 20.23 -2.07 4.79
CA ALA A 186 20.42 -3.48 4.47
C ALA A 186 19.82 -3.90 3.10
N MET A 187 19.08 -3.01 2.44
CA MET A 187 18.25 -3.32 1.28
C MET A 187 18.67 -2.54 0.01
N GLU A 188 18.20 -3.03 -1.13
CA GLU A 188 18.33 -2.36 -2.43
C GLU A 188 17.09 -1.49 -2.66
N THR A 189 17.05 -0.33 -2.01
CA THR A 189 15.94 0.61 -2.04
C THR A 189 16.26 1.88 -2.83
N GLN A 190 15.24 2.51 -3.42
CA GLN A 190 15.41 3.65 -4.32
C GLN A 190 14.34 4.72 -4.08
N GLY A 191 14.66 5.98 -4.39
CA GLY A 191 13.72 7.10 -4.30
C GLY A 191 12.66 7.02 -5.39
N ILE A 192 13.06 7.09 -6.66
CA ILE A 192 12.20 6.83 -7.82
C ILE A 192 12.75 5.60 -8.54
N HIS A 193 11.95 4.54 -8.59
CA HIS A 193 12.34 3.26 -9.15
C HIS A 193 11.49 2.94 -10.38
N MET A 194 12.13 2.84 -11.54
CA MET A 194 11.47 2.54 -12.81
C MET A 194 11.95 1.20 -13.36
N VAL A 195 11.07 0.21 -13.42
CA VAL A 195 11.36 -1.13 -13.96
C VAL A 195 10.62 -1.29 -15.28
N HIS A 196 11.37 -1.43 -16.37
CA HIS A 196 10.84 -1.52 -17.74
C HIS A 196 9.87 -0.38 -18.11
N ALA A 197 10.00 0.76 -17.44
CA ALA A 197 9.20 1.94 -17.75
C ALA A 197 9.75 2.65 -19.00
N ARG A 198 8.86 3.13 -19.86
CA ARG A 198 9.17 3.77 -21.14
C ARG A 198 8.57 5.16 -21.19
N THR A 199 9.22 6.05 -21.94
CA THR A 199 8.73 7.41 -22.24
C THR A 199 8.31 8.23 -21.01
N CYS A 200 8.84 7.91 -19.82
CA CYS A 200 8.49 8.59 -18.60
C CYS A 200 9.28 9.90 -18.46
N GLU A 201 8.65 10.91 -17.87
CA GLU A 201 9.27 12.18 -17.54
C GLU A 201 9.48 12.30 -16.02
N VAL A 202 10.72 12.51 -15.60
CA VAL A 202 11.07 12.80 -14.20
C VAL A 202 11.74 14.16 -14.18
N THR A 203 11.02 15.19 -13.72
CA THR A 203 11.47 16.59 -13.85
C THR A 203 11.18 17.40 -12.59
N LYS A 204 12.08 18.34 -12.25
CA LYS A 204 11.93 19.26 -11.10
C LYS A 204 11.62 18.56 -9.77
N ASN A 205 12.19 17.38 -9.55
CA ASN A 205 12.07 16.66 -8.28
C ASN A 205 13.33 16.88 -7.43
N GLU A 206 13.13 16.97 -6.12
CA GLU A 206 14.21 16.88 -5.14
C GLU A 206 14.22 15.47 -4.58
N VAL A 207 15.34 14.75 -4.72
CA VAL A 207 15.49 13.39 -4.22
C VAL A 207 16.82 13.25 -3.49
N TYR A 208 16.79 13.02 -2.18
CA TYR A 208 17.97 12.98 -1.32
C TYR A 208 17.76 12.07 -0.12
N ASP A 209 18.82 11.77 0.64
CA ASP A 209 18.78 10.91 1.83
C ASP A 209 18.03 9.59 1.63
N ILE A 210 18.27 8.97 0.46
CA ILE A 210 17.81 7.63 0.16
C ILE A 210 18.86 6.65 0.67
N ASP A 211 18.48 5.88 1.67
CA ASP A 211 19.32 4.84 2.24
C ASP A 211 19.20 3.53 1.43
N GLY A 212 20.24 2.72 1.49
CA GLY A 212 20.34 1.45 0.80
C GLY A 212 21.79 1.13 0.46
N THR A 213 22.26 -0.03 0.90
CA THR A 213 23.59 -0.56 0.57
C THR A 213 23.55 -2.03 0.17
N GLY A 214 22.35 -2.57 -0.12
CA GLY A 214 22.11 -3.99 -0.39
C GLY A 214 23.09 -4.62 -1.39
N ALA A 215 23.16 -5.96 -1.42
CA ALA A 215 24.27 -6.74 -1.96
C ALA A 215 24.68 -6.45 -3.43
N GLY A 216 23.88 -5.72 -4.20
CA GLY A 216 24.29 -5.08 -5.44
C GLY A 216 25.59 -4.27 -5.32
N SER A 217 26.38 -4.25 -6.40
CA SER A 217 27.61 -3.48 -6.49
C SER A 217 27.49 -2.37 -7.52
N GLY A 218 28.10 -1.22 -7.27
CA GLY A 218 28.08 -0.09 -8.21
C GLY A 218 26.69 0.51 -8.39
N CYS A 219 26.28 0.72 -9.63
CA CYS A 219 24.97 1.30 -9.96
C CYS A 219 23.77 0.42 -9.57
N SER A 220 24.03 -0.84 -9.27
CA SER A 220 23.05 -1.86 -8.86
C SER A 220 22.84 -1.95 -7.35
N GLY A 221 23.62 -1.21 -6.55
CA GLY A 221 23.41 -1.14 -5.10
C GLY A 221 22.17 -0.31 -4.75
N GLY A 222 21.71 -0.40 -3.49
CA GLY A 222 20.65 0.47 -2.98
C GLY A 222 21.05 1.93 -2.83
N GLY A 223 20.12 2.75 -2.34
CA GLY A 223 20.37 4.16 -1.99
C GLY A 223 20.33 5.10 -3.19
N ASN A 224 19.86 4.64 -4.36
CA ASN A 224 19.78 5.50 -5.52
C ASN A 224 18.63 6.51 -5.36
N GLY A 225 18.89 7.78 -5.67
CA GLY A 225 17.83 8.76 -5.82
C GLY A 225 16.84 8.37 -6.91
N ILE A 226 17.34 8.13 -8.13
CA ILE A 226 16.55 7.69 -9.27
C ILE A 226 17.25 6.48 -9.87
N PHE A 227 16.50 5.40 -10.11
CA PHE A 227 17.00 4.16 -10.70
C PHE A 227 16.08 3.69 -11.81
N GLN A 228 16.68 3.30 -12.94
CA GLN A 228 15.97 2.73 -14.06
C GLN A 228 16.59 1.37 -14.43
N TYR A 229 15.76 0.34 -14.39
CA TYR A 229 16.05 -0.96 -14.97
C TYR A 229 15.41 -1.06 -16.35
N GLY A 230 16.21 -0.84 -17.40
CA GLY A 230 15.77 -0.97 -18.78
C GLY A 230 15.66 -2.42 -19.24
N ALA A 231 14.87 -2.66 -20.29
CA ALA A 231 14.94 -3.87 -21.11
C ALA A 231 15.94 -3.68 -22.26
#